data_AF-A0A7X8IZF8-F1
#
_entry.id   AF-A0A7X8IZF8-F1
#
_cell.length_a   1.000
_cell.length_b   1.000
_cell.length_c   1.000
_cell.angle_alpha   90.00
_cell.angle_beta   90.00
_cell.angle_gamma   90.00
#
_symmetry.space_group_name_H-M   'P 1'
#
loop_
_entity.id
_entity.type
_entity.pdbx_description
1 polymer ?
#
loop_
_entity_poly.entity_id
_entity_poly.type
_entity_poly.pdbx_seq_one_letter_code
_entity_poly.pdbx_strand_id
1 'polypeptide(L)'
;MAGRRKGRIIAFQALYSWDVSKRPVDELLEFDWLESTKREKLGEEGLVFPRLIIAGALEHIDDIDKQIRDNLDNWDFNRLNRVDLAILRMSVYSLLYQKDMHPSIVIDEAVDICKEFGSDESFRFVNAILDSIRKKNEGIQ
;
A
#
# COMPACT_ATOMS: atom_id res chain seq x y z
N MET A 1 9.69 7.35 -14.44
CA MET A 1 9.09 6.17 -13.75
C MET A 1 7.59 6.36 -13.48
N ALA A 2 6.77 6.72 -14.49
CA ALA A 2 5.33 6.93 -14.28
C ALA A 2 4.52 5.63 -14.11
N GLY A 3 5.08 4.48 -14.50
CA GLY A 3 4.44 3.16 -14.39
C GLY A 3 4.33 2.65 -12.95
N ARG A 4 5.39 2.80 -12.13
CA ARG A 4 5.38 2.29 -10.75
C ARG A 4 4.37 3.03 -9.87
N ARG A 5 4.26 4.37 -9.99
CA ARG A 5 3.23 5.14 -9.26
C ARG A 5 1.81 4.67 -9.58
N LYS A 6 1.49 4.48 -10.86
CA LYS A 6 0.19 3.96 -11.29
C LYS A 6 -0.09 2.56 -10.73
N GLY A 7 0.92 1.69 -10.72
CA GLY A 7 0.79 0.37 -10.11
C GLY A 7 0.51 0.42 -8.61
N ARG A 8 1.18 1.33 -7.86
CA ARG A 8 0.86 1.57 -6.45
C ARG A 8 -0.56 2.07 -6.23
N ILE A 9 -1.02 2.99 -7.08
CA ILE A 9 -2.41 3.48 -7.03
C ILE A 9 -3.40 2.33 -7.19
N ILE A 10 -3.18 1.45 -8.16
CA ILE A 10 -4.01 0.26 -8.36
C ILE A 10 -3.93 -0.68 -7.15
N ALA A 11 -2.73 -0.88 -6.60
CA ALA A 11 -2.53 -1.79 -5.47
C ALA A 11 -3.25 -1.31 -4.20
N PHE A 12 -3.12 -0.03 -3.81
CA PHE A 12 -3.85 0.44 -2.62
C PHE A 12 -5.37 0.46 -2.85
N GLN A 13 -5.85 0.75 -4.06
CA GLN A 13 -7.28 0.67 -4.40
C GLN A 13 -7.82 -0.75 -4.22
N ALA A 14 -7.05 -1.76 -4.64
CA ALA A 14 -7.39 -3.16 -4.42
C ALA A 14 -7.39 -3.52 -2.92
N LEU A 15 -6.38 -3.08 -2.16
CA LEU A 15 -6.31 -3.33 -0.71
C LEU A 15 -7.42 -2.62 0.07
N TYR A 16 -7.82 -1.42 -0.35
CA TYR A 16 -9.00 -0.73 0.17
C TYR A 16 -10.27 -1.53 -0.11
N SER A 17 -10.45 -1.98 -1.36
CA SER A 17 -11.60 -2.79 -1.75
C SER A 17 -11.66 -4.09 -0.96
N TRP A 18 -10.52 -4.79 -0.81
CA TRP A 18 -10.38 -5.97 0.02
C TRP A 18 -10.78 -5.69 1.47
N ASP A 19 -10.30 -4.61 2.07
CA ASP A 19 -10.61 -4.30 3.46
C ASP A 19 -12.10 -4.05 3.68
N VAL A 20 -12.73 -3.35 2.73
CA VAL A 20 -14.15 -2.97 2.81
C VAL A 20 -15.09 -4.11 2.51
N SER A 21 -14.78 -4.94 1.52
CA SER A 21 -15.69 -5.96 0.96
C SER A 21 -15.29 -7.39 1.27
N LYS A 22 -14.08 -7.61 1.81
CA LYS A 22 -13.47 -8.92 2.04
C LYS A 22 -13.55 -9.84 0.82
N ARG A 23 -13.44 -9.25 -0.37
CA ARG A 23 -13.40 -9.99 -1.64
C ARG A 23 -12.27 -11.02 -1.64
N PRO A 24 -12.49 -12.19 -2.26
CA PRO A 24 -11.43 -13.16 -2.52
C PRO A 24 -10.24 -12.52 -3.26
N VAL A 25 -9.04 -12.99 -2.94
CA VAL A 25 -7.80 -12.43 -3.50
C VAL A 25 -7.70 -12.66 -4.99
N ASP A 26 -8.08 -13.85 -5.45
CA ASP A 26 -8.19 -14.24 -6.86
C ASP A 26 -9.03 -13.25 -7.67
N GLU A 27 -10.23 -12.91 -7.21
CA GLU A 27 -11.09 -11.90 -7.88
C GLU A 27 -10.43 -10.51 -7.96
N LEU A 28 -9.72 -10.09 -6.91
CA LEU A 28 -9.02 -8.80 -6.91
C LEU A 28 -7.87 -8.78 -7.92
N LEU A 29 -7.19 -9.90 -8.08
CA LEU A 29 -6.08 -10.09 -9.01
C LEU A 29 -6.56 -10.25 -10.46
N GLU A 30 -7.83 -10.50 -10.73
CA GLU A 30 -8.36 -10.48 -12.11
C GLU A 30 -8.45 -9.07 -12.69
N PHE A 31 -8.46 -8.04 -11.84
CA PHE A 31 -8.57 -6.63 -12.23
C PHE A 31 -9.84 -6.27 -13.01
N ASP A 32 -10.89 -7.10 -12.94
CA ASP A 32 -12.20 -6.83 -13.56
C ASP A 32 -12.92 -5.60 -12.97
N TRP A 33 -12.50 -5.17 -11.78
CA TRP A 33 -12.94 -3.95 -11.12
C TRP A 33 -12.28 -2.67 -11.67
N LEU A 34 -11.24 -2.80 -12.51
CA LEU A 34 -10.67 -1.67 -13.25
C LEU A 34 -11.48 -1.39 -14.51
N GLU A 35 -11.63 -0.11 -14.85
CA GLU A 35 -12.17 0.32 -16.14
C GLU A 35 -11.49 -0.42 -17.30
N SER A 36 -12.29 -1.03 -18.19
CA SER A 36 -11.81 -1.88 -19.29
C SER A 36 -10.75 -1.17 -20.15
N THR A 37 -11.02 0.09 -20.52
CA THR A 37 -10.08 0.93 -21.28
C THR A 37 -8.75 1.16 -20.57
N LYS A 38 -8.76 1.28 -19.23
CA LYS A 38 -7.55 1.44 -18.42
C LYS A 38 -6.77 0.13 -18.33
N ARG A 39 -7.48 -0.99 -18.16
CA ARG A 39 -6.89 -2.35 -18.14
C ARG A 39 -6.23 -2.68 -19.47
N GLU A 40 -6.92 -2.47 -20.59
CA GLU A 40 -6.39 -2.66 -21.94
C GLU A 40 -5.12 -1.83 -22.19
N LYS A 41 -5.12 -0.56 -21.76
CA LYS A 41 -3.97 0.33 -21.91
C LYS A 41 -2.76 -0.09 -21.08
N LEU A 42 -2.97 -0.69 -19.91
CA LEU A 42 -1.90 -1.23 -19.08
C LEU A 42 -1.35 -2.53 -19.66
N GLY A 43 -2.23 -3.37 -20.20
CA GLY A 43 -1.91 -4.72 -20.65
C GLY A 43 -1.44 -5.62 -19.50
N GLU A 44 -1.17 -6.89 -19.80
CA GLU A 44 -0.70 -7.85 -18.80
C GLU A 44 0.61 -7.41 -18.14
N GLU A 45 1.54 -6.86 -18.92
CA GLU A 45 2.83 -6.37 -18.41
C GLU A 45 2.65 -5.23 -17.38
N GLY A 46 1.76 -4.28 -17.65
CA GLY A 46 1.46 -3.17 -16.75
C GLY A 46 0.77 -3.61 -15.45
N LEU A 47 0.17 -4.81 -15.44
CA LEU A 47 -0.51 -5.37 -14.28
C LEU A 47 0.40 -6.25 -13.41
N VAL A 48 1.60 -6.62 -13.88
CA VAL A 48 2.55 -7.45 -13.09
C VAL A 48 2.92 -6.77 -11.77
N PHE A 49 3.26 -5.49 -11.80
CA PHE A 49 3.70 -4.76 -10.61
C PHE A 49 2.58 -4.57 -9.55
N PRO A 50 1.37 -4.07 -9.89
CA PRO A 50 0.28 -4.03 -8.92
C PRO A 50 -0.09 -5.42 -8.40
N ARG A 51 -0.11 -6.45 -9.27
CA ARG A 51 -0.41 -7.83 -8.87
C ARG A 51 0.56 -8.34 -7.81
N LEU A 52 1.86 -8.08 -7.99
CA LEU A 52 2.90 -8.42 -7.01
C LEU A 52 2.62 -7.77 -5.65
N ILE A 53 2.33 -6.47 -5.62
CA ILE A 53 2.06 -5.74 -4.36
C ILE A 53 0.79 -6.27 -3.69
N ILE A 54 -0.29 -6.46 -4.44
CA ILE A 54 -1.57 -6.93 -3.88
C ILE A 54 -1.41 -8.31 -3.28
N ALA A 55 -0.86 -9.26 -4.05
CA ALA A 55 -0.68 -10.64 -3.61
C ALA A 55 0.22 -10.70 -2.36
N GLY A 56 1.39 -10.06 -2.41
CA GLY A 56 2.34 -10.09 -1.30
C GLY A 56 1.84 -9.35 -0.05
N ALA A 57 1.14 -8.22 -0.21
CA ALA A 57 0.57 -7.51 0.93
C ALA A 57 -0.53 -8.32 1.62
N LEU A 58 -1.34 -9.05 0.86
CA LEU A 58 -2.39 -9.91 1.42
C LEU A 58 -1.83 -11.20 2.03
N GLU A 59 -0.77 -11.76 1.45
CA GLU A 59 -0.03 -12.90 2.01
C GLU A 59 0.60 -12.56 3.39
N HIS A 60 1.11 -11.33 3.55
CA HIS A 60 1.76 -10.87 4.78
C HIS A 60 0.89 -9.95 5.64
N ILE A 61 -0.43 -9.95 5.46
CA ILE A 61 -1.32 -8.91 6.00
C ILE A 61 -1.28 -8.83 7.54
N ASP A 62 -1.16 -9.97 8.22
CA ASP A 62 -1.13 -10.00 9.69
C ASP A 62 0.14 -9.36 10.25
N ASP A 63 1.30 -9.62 9.63
CA ASP A 63 2.56 -8.97 10.02
C ASP A 63 2.53 -7.48 9.65
N ILE A 64 2.08 -7.13 8.45
CA ILE A 64 1.94 -5.74 8.02
C ILE A 64 1.06 -4.95 9.00
N ASP A 65 -0.11 -5.47 9.34
CA ASP A 65 -1.02 -4.83 10.28
C ASP A 65 -0.41 -4.76 11.69
N LYS A 66 0.34 -5.78 12.11
CA LYS A 66 1.08 -5.74 13.37
C LYS A 66 2.13 -4.63 13.38
N GLN A 67 2.92 -4.48 12.32
CA GLN A 67 3.93 -3.42 12.22
C GLN A 67 3.28 -2.03 12.27
N ILE A 68 2.12 -1.86 11.63
CA ILE A 68 1.34 -0.62 11.73
C ILE A 68 0.89 -0.39 13.18
N ARG A 69 0.22 -1.38 13.81
CA ARG A 69 -0.26 -1.29 15.20
C ARG A 69 0.83 -0.94 16.19
N ASP A 70 1.99 -1.56 16.07
CA ASP A 70 3.15 -1.35 16.96
C ASP A 70 3.71 0.09 16.86
N ASN A 71 3.29 0.88 15.87
CA ASN A 71 3.74 2.27 15.63
C ASN A 71 2.59 3.30 15.76
N LEU A 72 1.39 2.89 16.17
CA LEU A 72 0.27 3.79 16.43
C LEU A 72 0.32 4.26 17.89
N ASP A 73 1.11 5.31 18.17
CA ASP A 73 1.27 5.88 19.52
C ASP A 73 -0.06 6.37 20.12
N ASN A 74 -0.79 5.49 20.81
CA ASN A 74 -2.13 5.67 21.39
C ASN A 74 -3.29 5.81 20.37
N TRP A 75 -3.04 5.53 19.09
CA TRP A 75 -4.10 5.54 18.08
C TRP A 75 -4.72 4.16 17.93
N ASP A 76 -6.05 4.09 17.90
CA ASP A 76 -6.75 2.84 17.65
C ASP A 76 -6.66 2.51 16.15
N PHE A 77 -6.05 1.38 15.84
CA PHE A 77 -5.94 0.83 14.49
C PHE A 77 -7.29 0.73 13.78
N ASN A 78 -8.35 0.37 14.49
CA ASN A 78 -9.68 0.22 13.90
C ASN A 78 -10.36 1.56 13.59
N ARG A 79 -9.81 2.67 14.10
CA ARG A 79 -10.31 4.03 13.86
C ARG A 79 -9.57 4.75 12.74
N LEU A 80 -8.55 4.13 12.14
CA LEU A 80 -7.86 4.70 11.00
C LEU A 80 -8.80 4.89 9.82
N ASN A 81 -8.57 5.97 9.07
CA ASN A 81 -9.22 6.15 7.77
C ASN A 81 -8.82 4.97 6.86
N ARG A 82 -9.81 4.37 6.19
CA ARG A 82 -9.59 3.19 5.34
C ARG A 82 -8.64 3.46 4.18
N VAL A 83 -8.61 4.68 3.64
CA VAL A 83 -7.66 5.08 2.60
C VAL A 83 -6.25 5.11 3.16
N ASP A 84 -6.04 5.76 4.31
CA ASP A 84 -4.72 5.81 4.97
C ASP A 84 -4.23 4.41 5.32
N LEU A 85 -5.11 3.56 5.85
CA LEU A 85 -4.78 2.17 6.18
C LEU A 85 -4.38 1.36 4.93
N ALA A 86 -5.08 1.53 3.81
CA ALA A 86 -4.73 0.86 2.56
C ALA A 86 -3.37 1.33 2.01
N ILE A 87 -3.09 2.64 2.08
CA ILE A 87 -1.79 3.20 1.68
C ILE A 87 -0.67 2.70 2.60
N LEU A 88 -0.91 2.64 3.91
CA LEU A 88 0.04 2.09 4.88
C LEU A 88 0.33 0.63 4.59
N ARG A 89 -0.70 -0.22 4.41
CA ARG A 89 -0.52 -1.65 4.11
C ARG A 89 0.32 -1.89 2.86
N MET A 90 0.01 -1.17 1.77
CA MET A 90 0.76 -1.22 0.53
C MET A 90 2.24 -0.81 0.73
N SER A 91 2.46 0.27 1.46
CA SER A 91 3.79 0.86 1.64
C SER A 91 4.64 0.04 2.60
N VAL A 92 4.06 -0.49 3.69
CA VAL A 92 4.73 -1.37 4.65
C VAL A 92 5.13 -2.68 3.99
N TYR A 93 4.26 -3.27 3.15
CA TYR A 93 4.66 -4.43 2.33
C TYR A 93 5.92 -4.10 1.50
N SER A 94 5.89 -2.96 0.80
CA SER A 94 7.00 -2.55 -0.06
C SER A 94 8.30 -2.33 0.75
N LEU A 95 8.20 -1.73 1.95
CA LEU A 95 9.35 -1.49 2.83
C LEU A 95 9.99 -2.79 3.35
N LEU A 96 9.17 -3.78 3.70
CA LEU A 96 9.66 -4.99 4.38
C LEU A 96 10.05 -6.11 3.40
N TYR A 97 9.36 -6.19 2.26
CA TYR A 97 9.45 -7.35 1.37
C TYR A 97 10.02 -7.03 -0.02
N GLN A 98 10.03 -5.76 -0.47
CA GLN A 98 10.61 -5.37 -1.77
C GLN A 98 12.02 -4.80 -1.64
N LYS A 99 13.01 -5.70 -1.54
CA LYS A 99 14.43 -5.36 -1.34
C LYS A 99 15.09 -4.59 -2.50
N ASP A 100 14.48 -4.57 -3.68
CA ASP A 100 14.96 -3.83 -4.85
C ASP A 100 14.62 -2.33 -4.81
N MET A 101 13.86 -1.88 -3.80
CA MET A 101 13.37 -0.51 -3.72
C MET A 101 13.94 0.23 -2.50
N HIS A 102 14.53 1.40 -2.75
CA HIS A 102 15.06 2.23 -1.68
C HIS A 102 13.91 2.73 -0.77
N PRO A 103 14.00 2.59 0.57
CA PRO A 103 12.93 2.95 1.48
C PRO A 103 12.38 4.38 1.31
N SER A 104 13.26 5.36 1.04
CA SER A 104 12.83 6.74 0.81
C SER A 104 11.87 6.87 -0.38
N ILE A 105 12.09 6.12 -1.46
CA ILE A 105 11.20 6.13 -2.63
C ILE A 105 9.82 5.58 -2.25
N VAL A 106 9.75 4.57 -1.38
CA VAL A 106 8.48 4.02 -0.91
C VAL A 106 7.71 5.07 -0.12
N ILE A 107 8.38 5.76 0.80
CA ILE A 107 7.78 6.78 1.66
C ILE A 107 7.32 7.99 0.84
N ASP A 108 8.17 8.50 -0.05
CA ASP A 108 7.84 9.66 -0.91
C ASP A 108 6.62 9.36 -1.79
N GLU A 109 6.54 8.15 -2.36
CA GLU A 109 5.40 7.74 -3.17
C GLU A 109 4.13 7.56 -2.34
N ALA A 110 4.23 7.06 -1.11
CA ALA A 110 3.08 6.95 -0.20
C ALA A 110 2.53 8.33 0.17
N VAL A 111 3.42 9.28 0.46
CA VAL A 111 3.08 10.68 0.77
C VAL A 111 2.41 11.36 -0.40
N ASP A 112 2.92 11.18 -1.62
CA ASP A 112 2.30 11.75 -2.81
C ASP A 112 0.92 11.14 -3.11
N ILE A 113 0.73 9.84 -2.89
CA ILE A 113 -0.59 9.21 -2.99
C ILE A 113 -1.54 9.77 -1.92
N CYS A 114 -1.07 10.01 -0.69
CA CYS A 114 -1.91 10.61 0.36
C CYS A 114 -2.37 12.02 -0.01
N LYS A 115 -1.54 12.83 -0.67
CA LYS A 115 -1.94 14.17 -1.13
C LYS A 115 -3.05 14.13 -2.18
N GLU A 116 -3.13 13.04 -2.96
CA GLU A 116 -4.13 12.87 -4.03
C GLU A 116 -5.43 12.23 -3.53
N PHE A 117 -5.35 11.28 -2.59
CA PHE A 117 -6.48 10.45 -2.17
C PHE A 117 -6.86 10.56 -0.69
N GLY A 118 -5.99 11.09 0.15
CA GLY A 118 -6.18 11.21 1.59
C GLY A 118 -6.85 12.52 2.01
N SER A 119 -6.90 12.73 3.32
CA SER A 119 -7.29 14.01 3.95
C SER A 119 -6.09 14.96 4.10
N ASP A 120 -6.35 16.22 4.46
CA ASP A 120 -5.31 17.24 4.68
C ASP A 120 -4.25 16.81 5.73
N GLU A 121 -4.59 15.91 6.65
CA GLU A 121 -3.67 15.41 7.68
C GLU A 121 -3.02 14.06 7.34
N SER A 122 -3.53 13.36 6.32
CA SER A 122 -3.13 11.99 5.99
C SER A 122 -1.65 11.86 5.65
N PHE A 123 -1.10 12.79 4.87
CA PHE A 123 0.29 12.69 4.41
C PHE A 123 1.30 12.82 5.56
N ARG A 124 1.03 13.66 6.57
CA ARG A 124 1.90 13.81 7.75
C ARG A 124 1.86 12.55 8.60
N PHE A 125 0.66 12.03 8.83
CA PHE A 125 0.43 10.81 9.58
C PHE A 125 1.11 9.61 8.94
N VAL A 126 0.85 9.35 7.65
CA VAL A 126 1.44 8.22 6.92
C VAL A 126 2.97 8.32 6.88
N ASN A 127 3.51 9.52 6.62
CA ASN A 127 4.96 9.72 6.65
C ASN A 127 5.57 9.32 7.99
N ALA A 128 4.99 9.80 9.10
CA ALA A 128 5.50 9.53 10.45
C ALA A 128 5.51 8.02 10.78
N ILE A 129 4.43 7.30 10.45
CA ILE A 129 4.33 5.86 10.68
C ILE A 129 5.37 5.10 9.84
N LEU A 130 5.49 5.41 8.54
CA LEU A 130 6.43 4.72 7.66
C LEU A 130 7.89 5.01 8.03
N ASP A 131 8.22 6.24 8.41
CA ASP A 131 9.55 6.59 8.92
C ASP A 131 9.90 5.83 10.21
N SER A 132 8.93 5.67 11.12
CA SER A 132 9.13 4.92 12.36
C SER A 132 9.39 3.43 12.08
N ILE A 133 8.56 2.82 11.22
CA ILE A 133 8.73 1.42 10.79
C ILE A 133 10.09 1.24 10.11
N ARG A 134 10.49 2.14 9.20
CA ARG A 134 11.79 2.08 8.52
C ARG A 134 12.94 2.04 9.55
N LYS A 135 12.98 3.00 10.47
CA LYS A 135 14.05 3.10 11.48
C LYS A 135 14.15 1.86 12.37
N LYS A 136 13.01 1.29 12.76
CA LYS A 136 12.95 0.06 13.58
C LYS A 136 13.56 -1.14 12.85
N ASN A 137 13.41 -1.21 11.53
CA ASN A 137 13.90 -2.31 10.71
C ASN A 137 15.32 -2.08 10.17
N GLU A 138 15.81 -0.83 10.09
CA GLU A 138 17.22 -0.50 9.80
C GLU A 138 18.17 -0.96 10.93
N GLY A 139 17.68 -1.04 12.18
CA GLY A 139 18.49 -1.50 13.33
C GLY A 139 18.61 -3.03 13.49
N ILE A 140 18.08 -3.82 12.55
CA ILE A 140 18.02 -5.29 12.60
C ILE A 140 18.89 -5.94 11.49
N GLN A 141 19.62 -5.14 10.71
CA GLN A 141 20.57 -5.63 9.70
C GLN A 141 22.01 -5.71 10.21
#